data_AF-Q0VL56-F1
#
_entry.id   AF-Q0VL56-F1
#
_cell.length_a   1.000
_cell.length_b   1.000
_cell.length_c   1.000
_cell.angle_alpha   90.00
_cell.angle_beta   90.00
_cell.angle_gamma   90.00
#
_symmetry.space_group_name_H-M   'P 1'
#
loop_
_entity.id
_entity.type
_entity.pdbx_description
1 polymer ?
#
loop_
_entity_poly.entity_id
_entity_poly.type
_entity_poly.pdbx_seq_one_letter_code
_entity_poly.pdbx_strand_id
1 'polypeptide(L)'
;MKGTFRVASLAVAVAIAGCGGDGSSGSDSPSTGADKSGSAVKGSAVKGPLANAAVTLYQLDFNAAGGLGEQLDTGSTDREAAFSGVSIPDGTSGEVLVEVQADADTLDLTTGQAPVITRLLSVTSAEAVAAGETNYPTPLSTLVVNMALSNADSNTNGFIGDTDGTVTAAEWTAALKLAKNKVRSQFGFGLLDNSVDLLSSPPLITSDQDDQAQVVKLRTAVEAVAALMADMAKTAKLADPGSTETADSMFNALSEDLNDGQVDGKSGEAAIASFANIADVVAEVTQNPSSLTIPGSTKTVSQVASVVAGETQDTGVDTDTSTAENTSPVVEPAEVESDIDLDGTPDTSDADIDGDGLLNEQDTAPYDPDRDEDGVEDGTDAFPDDSSETTDTDEDGVGDNTDKFPEDPAETIDSDEDGVGDNGDVFPQDPAETTDTDGDGVGDNADVFPNDPDETVDRDEDGVGDNGDVFPEDPSETSDADNDGVGDNSDAFPSDASETMDSDSDGVGDNADAFPNDPTEALDSDGDGVGDNADAFPGNANESADRDNDGVGDNEDAFPDDATESEDADGDGYGANTADPDDADPCNPDTNAPSCTTETPGAVWNEFDWDEANWQ
;
A
#
# COMPACT_ATOMS: atom_id res chain seq x y z
N MET A 1 -55.86 -27.00 -26.88
CA MET A 1 -56.37 -28.24 -26.27
C MET A 1 -56.98 -27.86 -24.93
N LYS A 2 -58.20 -28.32 -24.61
CA LYS A 2 -58.89 -28.00 -23.36
C LYS A 2 -58.28 -28.80 -22.20
N GLY A 3 -57.78 -28.12 -21.18
CA GLY A 3 -57.33 -28.71 -19.92
C GLY A 3 -58.11 -28.11 -18.76
N THR A 4 -59.00 -28.92 -18.18
CA THR A 4 -59.81 -28.64 -16.98
C THR A 4 -58.93 -28.57 -15.73
N PHE A 5 -58.93 -27.43 -15.02
CA PHE A 5 -58.44 -27.35 -13.64
C PHE A 5 -59.61 -27.46 -12.65
N ARG A 6 -59.44 -28.36 -11.67
CA ARG A 6 -60.39 -28.64 -10.60
C ARG A 6 -60.08 -27.74 -9.40
N VAL A 7 -61.11 -27.10 -8.88
CA VAL A 7 -61.14 -26.39 -7.60
C VAL A 7 -61.01 -27.40 -6.47
N ALA A 8 -60.05 -27.20 -5.56
CA ALA A 8 -59.98 -27.91 -4.28
C ALA A 8 -60.18 -26.89 -3.15
N SER A 9 -61.37 -26.92 -2.55
CA SER A 9 -61.73 -26.19 -1.35
C SER A 9 -61.00 -26.80 -0.14
N LEU A 10 -60.21 -26.01 0.60
CA LEU A 10 -59.61 -26.42 1.85
C LEU A 10 -60.50 -25.96 3.01
N ALA A 11 -61.04 -26.93 3.75
CA ALA A 11 -61.93 -26.71 4.89
C ALA A 11 -61.12 -26.43 6.16
N VAL A 12 -61.45 -25.33 6.82
CA VAL A 12 -60.97 -24.92 8.15
C VAL A 12 -61.47 -25.91 9.21
N ALA A 13 -60.56 -26.48 10.01
CA ALA A 13 -60.88 -27.28 11.18
C ALA A 13 -60.65 -26.45 12.46
N VAL A 14 -61.74 -25.94 13.01
CA VAL A 14 -61.79 -25.33 14.34
C VAL A 14 -61.83 -26.43 15.40
N ALA A 15 -60.86 -26.43 16.32
CA ALA A 15 -60.89 -27.27 17.51
C ALA A 15 -61.13 -26.40 18.75
N ILE A 16 -62.38 -26.39 19.24
CA ILE A 16 -62.73 -25.91 20.58
C ILE A 16 -62.61 -27.10 21.53
N ALA A 17 -61.81 -26.96 22.59
CA ALA A 17 -61.90 -27.79 23.78
C ALA A 17 -61.93 -26.89 25.01
N GLY A 18 -63.06 -26.89 25.72
CA GLY A 18 -63.21 -26.31 27.04
C GLY A 18 -63.23 -27.35 28.16
N CYS A 19 -63.33 -26.83 29.39
CA CYS A 19 -63.42 -27.49 30.71
C CYS A 19 -62.05 -27.77 31.36
N GLY A 20 -61.69 -27.30 32.56
CA GLY A 20 -62.39 -26.67 33.68
C GLY A 20 -61.64 -27.06 34.98
N GLY A 21 -61.54 -26.17 35.98
CA GLY A 21 -61.09 -26.56 37.33
C GLY A 21 -60.33 -25.50 38.13
N ASP A 22 -60.84 -25.22 39.34
CA ASP A 22 -60.47 -24.18 40.31
C ASP A 22 -59.02 -24.17 40.85
N GLY A 23 -58.49 -22.95 41.03
CA GLY A 23 -57.98 -22.42 42.30
C GLY A 23 -56.67 -22.97 42.90
N SER A 24 -55.58 -22.21 42.74
CA SER A 24 -54.57 -22.03 43.79
C SER A 24 -53.72 -20.79 43.50
N SER A 25 -53.65 -19.88 44.47
CA SER A 25 -52.82 -18.68 44.46
C SER A 25 -51.33 -19.02 44.53
N GLY A 26 -50.61 -18.82 43.45
CA GLY A 26 -49.16 -18.82 43.38
C GLY A 26 -48.73 -17.60 42.56
N SER A 27 -47.94 -16.73 43.18
CA SER A 27 -47.27 -15.60 42.53
C SER A 27 -46.20 -16.13 41.58
N ASP A 28 -46.55 -16.34 40.33
CA ASP A 28 -45.57 -16.51 39.25
C ASP A 28 -45.22 -15.12 38.72
N SER A 29 -43.98 -14.72 39.01
CA SER A 29 -43.26 -13.73 38.23
C SER A 29 -43.34 -14.11 36.74
N PRO A 30 -43.47 -13.14 35.82
CA PRO A 30 -43.44 -13.44 34.40
C PRO A 30 -42.10 -14.13 34.10
N SER A 31 -42.15 -15.34 33.55
CA SER A 31 -40.95 -15.94 32.98
C SER A 31 -40.53 -15.04 31.83
N THR A 32 -39.39 -14.37 32.01
CA THR A 32 -38.60 -13.83 30.91
C THR A 32 -38.55 -14.89 29.82
N GLY A 33 -39.01 -14.54 28.61
CA GLY A 33 -38.79 -15.38 27.44
C GLY A 33 -37.31 -15.77 27.38
N ALA A 34 -37.02 -16.97 26.92
CA ALA A 34 -35.64 -17.35 26.63
C ALA A 34 -35.03 -16.22 25.79
N ASP A 35 -33.94 -15.61 26.25
CA ASP A 35 -33.23 -14.58 25.51
C ASP A 35 -32.92 -15.17 24.14
N LYS A 36 -33.59 -14.66 23.09
CA LYS A 36 -33.26 -15.02 21.71
C LYS A 36 -31.83 -14.56 21.49
N SER A 37 -30.93 -15.48 21.16
CA SER A 37 -29.54 -15.13 20.84
C SER A 37 -29.50 -14.51 19.45
N GLY A 38 -29.20 -13.22 19.37
CA GLY A 38 -29.21 -12.45 18.11
C GLY A 38 -29.15 -10.94 18.32
N SER A 39 -29.00 -10.21 17.21
CA SER A 39 -29.02 -8.75 17.18
C SER A 39 -30.46 -8.26 17.09
N ALA A 40 -30.91 -7.46 18.06
CA ALA A 40 -32.26 -6.90 18.06
C ALA A 40 -32.42 -5.87 16.94
N VAL A 41 -33.45 -6.03 16.11
CA VAL A 41 -33.77 -5.05 15.07
C VAL A 41 -34.46 -3.86 15.73
N LYS A 42 -33.90 -2.66 15.55
CA LYS A 42 -34.45 -1.41 16.07
C LYS A 42 -35.10 -0.61 14.96
N GLY A 43 -36.11 0.17 15.31
CA GLY A 43 -36.83 1.04 14.36
C GLY A 43 -38.33 1.01 14.60
N SER A 44 -39.07 1.47 13.59
CA SER A 44 -40.52 1.59 13.63
C SER A 44 -41.10 1.47 12.23
N ALA A 45 -42.31 0.91 12.11
CA ALA A 45 -43.05 0.90 10.87
C ALA A 45 -43.90 2.17 10.77
N VAL A 46 -43.74 2.93 9.69
CA VAL A 46 -44.33 4.27 9.59
C VAL A 46 -45.10 4.44 8.30
N LYS A 47 -46.42 4.39 8.47
CA LYS A 47 -47.41 4.99 7.58
C LYS A 47 -47.88 6.28 8.27
N GLY A 48 -48.46 6.14 9.46
CA GLY A 48 -47.99 6.80 10.67
C GLY A 48 -47.37 5.74 11.61
N PRO A 49 -46.84 6.10 12.80
CA PRO A 49 -46.23 5.11 13.69
C PRO A 49 -47.24 4.00 14.00
N LEU A 50 -46.95 2.78 13.59
CA LEU A 50 -47.86 1.65 13.75
C LEU A 50 -47.60 0.95 15.08
N ALA A 51 -48.58 0.94 15.97
CA ALA A 51 -48.57 0.15 17.20
C ALA A 51 -49.29 -1.18 17.02
N ASN A 52 -48.80 -2.24 17.67
CA ASN A 52 -49.35 -3.60 17.63
C ASN A 52 -49.39 -4.24 16.22
N ALA A 53 -48.53 -3.82 15.30
CA ALA A 53 -48.36 -4.46 14.00
C ALA A 53 -47.50 -5.71 14.12
N ALA A 54 -47.76 -6.75 13.31
CA ALA A 54 -46.90 -7.92 13.26
C ALA A 54 -45.63 -7.60 12.46
N VAL A 55 -44.46 -8.00 12.97
CA VAL A 55 -43.16 -7.83 12.31
C VAL A 55 -42.58 -9.21 12.06
N THR A 56 -42.18 -9.49 10.82
CA THR A 56 -41.54 -10.75 10.43
C THR A 56 -40.25 -10.46 9.68
N LEU A 57 -39.18 -11.14 10.07
CA LEU A 57 -37.90 -11.11 9.37
C LEU A 57 -37.76 -12.35 8.50
N TYR A 58 -37.33 -12.17 7.26
CA TYR A 58 -36.95 -13.25 6.38
C TYR A 58 -35.52 -13.05 5.91
N GLN A 59 -34.74 -14.13 5.80
CA GLN A 59 -33.55 -14.11 4.96
C GLN A 59 -34.04 -13.76 3.56
N LEU A 60 -33.51 -12.69 2.99
CA LEU A 60 -33.96 -12.25 1.68
C LEU A 60 -33.50 -13.26 0.62
N ASP A 61 -34.45 -13.78 -0.14
CA ASP A 61 -34.21 -14.64 -1.29
C ASP A 61 -34.73 -13.91 -2.53
N PHE A 62 -33.82 -13.23 -3.23
CA PHE A 62 -34.13 -12.41 -4.42
C PHE A 62 -34.77 -13.23 -5.56
N ASN A 63 -34.65 -14.56 -5.53
CA ASN A 63 -35.21 -15.46 -6.54
C ASN A 63 -36.57 -16.06 -6.13
N ALA A 64 -37.00 -15.85 -4.88
CA ALA A 64 -38.30 -16.26 -4.39
C ALA A 64 -39.36 -15.20 -4.67
N ALA A 65 -40.61 -15.63 -4.82
CA ALA A 65 -41.73 -14.72 -5.01
C ALA A 65 -41.84 -13.74 -3.83
N GLY A 66 -41.72 -12.43 -4.12
CA GLY A 66 -41.78 -11.37 -3.13
C GLY A 66 -40.56 -11.30 -2.20
N GLY A 67 -39.43 -11.92 -2.55
CA GLY A 67 -38.21 -11.89 -1.74
C GLY A 67 -38.21 -12.80 -0.51
N LEU A 68 -39.26 -13.60 -0.32
CA LEU A 68 -39.49 -14.35 0.92
C LEU A 68 -38.66 -15.65 0.96
N GLY A 69 -37.51 -15.62 1.62
CA GLY A 69 -36.70 -16.79 1.95
C GLY A 69 -37.10 -17.45 3.27
N GLU A 70 -36.10 -17.92 4.02
CA GLU A 70 -36.33 -18.52 5.35
C GLU A 70 -36.81 -17.46 6.35
N GLN A 71 -37.91 -17.74 7.05
CA GLN A 71 -38.36 -16.90 8.15
C GLN A 71 -37.38 -17.00 9.32
N LEU A 72 -36.70 -15.90 9.64
CA LEU A 72 -35.69 -15.82 10.69
C LEU A 72 -36.31 -15.63 12.07
N ASP A 73 -37.23 -14.67 12.20
CA ASP A 73 -37.88 -14.36 13.46
C ASP A 73 -39.20 -13.58 13.27
N THR A 74 -40.01 -13.54 14.32
CA THR A 74 -41.23 -12.73 14.39
C THR A 74 -41.29 -11.96 15.70
N GLY A 75 -41.82 -10.75 15.63
CA GLY A 75 -42.19 -9.92 16.78
C GLY A 75 -43.35 -9.00 16.43
N SER A 76 -43.38 -7.83 17.05
CA SER A 76 -44.41 -6.83 16.80
C SER A 76 -43.87 -5.42 17.01
N THR A 77 -44.62 -4.41 16.59
CA THR A 77 -44.43 -3.07 17.14
C THR A 77 -45.16 -2.95 18.48
N ASP A 78 -44.56 -2.24 19.44
CA ASP A 78 -45.16 -2.02 20.74
C ASP A 78 -46.15 -0.84 20.75
N ARG A 79 -46.61 -0.43 21.94
CA ARG A 79 -47.57 0.67 22.12
C ARG A 79 -47.01 2.05 21.74
N GLU A 80 -45.69 2.19 21.66
CA GLU A 80 -44.95 3.38 21.25
C GLU A 80 -44.46 3.23 19.78
N ALA A 81 -44.97 2.22 19.07
CA ALA A 81 -44.65 1.86 17.68
C ALA A 81 -43.20 1.39 17.44
N ALA A 82 -42.41 1.10 18.47
CA ALA A 82 -41.06 0.58 18.33
C ALA A 82 -41.08 -0.94 18.09
N PHE A 83 -40.14 -1.45 17.28
CA PHE A 83 -39.95 -2.89 17.13
C PHE A 83 -39.65 -3.58 18.46
N SER A 84 -40.32 -4.70 18.71
CA SER A 84 -40.31 -5.41 19.98
C SER A 84 -40.30 -6.93 19.78
N GLY A 85 -39.39 -7.59 20.48
CA GLY A 85 -39.31 -9.06 20.48
C GLY A 85 -38.86 -9.69 19.16
N VAL A 86 -38.24 -8.91 18.27
CA VAL A 86 -37.74 -9.35 16.96
C VAL A 86 -36.22 -9.14 16.86
N SER A 87 -35.50 -10.19 16.46
CA SER A 87 -34.04 -10.19 16.39
C SER A 87 -33.53 -11.02 15.22
N ILE A 88 -32.42 -10.60 14.61
CA ILE A 88 -31.68 -11.40 13.64
C ILE A 88 -30.84 -12.44 14.40
N PRO A 89 -31.05 -13.76 14.18
CA PRO A 89 -30.30 -14.79 14.89
C PRO A 89 -28.78 -14.71 14.69
N ASP A 90 -28.01 -15.07 15.73
CA ASP A 90 -26.54 -15.14 15.62
C ASP A 90 -26.09 -16.04 14.47
N GLY A 91 -25.12 -15.57 13.68
CA GLY A 91 -24.59 -16.31 12.53
C GLY A 91 -25.38 -16.14 11.23
N THR A 92 -26.45 -15.34 11.24
CA THR A 92 -27.07 -14.82 10.01
C THR A 92 -26.13 -13.80 9.36
N SER A 93 -26.05 -13.80 8.03
CA SER A 93 -25.23 -12.86 7.26
C SER A 93 -26.00 -12.41 6.01
N GLY A 94 -25.69 -11.21 5.52
CA GLY A 94 -26.28 -10.65 4.32
C GLY A 94 -27.71 -10.13 4.52
N GLU A 95 -28.43 -9.97 3.41
CA GLU A 95 -29.68 -9.23 3.35
C GLU A 95 -30.87 -9.91 4.05
N VAL A 96 -31.63 -9.09 4.77
CA VAL A 96 -32.82 -9.45 5.56
C VAL A 96 -33.98 -8.57 5.14
N LEU A 97 -35.08 -9.20 4.75
CA LEU A 97 -36.34 -8.54 4.48
C LEU A 97 -37.10 -8.33 5.79
N VAL A 98 -37.49 -7.08 6.04
CA VAL A 98 -38.34 -6.68 7.16
C VAL A 98 -39.75 -6.48 6.62
N GLU A 99 -40.66 -7.40 6.96
CA GLU A 99 -42.07 -7.30 6.61
C GLU A 99 -42.87 -6.87 7.84
N VAL A 100 -43.67 -5.81 7.68
CA VAL A 100 -44.63 -5.37 8.68
C VAL A 100 -46.03 -5.49 8.11
N GLN A 101 -46.85 -6.29 8.79
CA GLN A 101 -48.22 -6.55 8.41
C GLN A 101 -49.16 -6.03 9.50
N ALA A 102 -49.97 -5.04 9.13
CA ALA A 102 -51.07 -4.56 9.94
C ALA A 102 -52.23 -5.54 9.89
N ASP A 103 -52.87 -5.74 11.04
CA ASP A 103 -54.07 -6.53 11.21
C ASP A 103 -55.19 -5.71 11.87
N ALA A 104 -56.22 -6.38 12.41
CA ALA A 104 -57.37 -5.73 13.03
C ALA A 104 -57.05 -5.02 14.37
N ASP A 105 -55.95 -5.39 15.03
CA ASP A 105 -55.52 -4.83 16.32
C ASP A 105 -54.44 -3.74 16.15
N THR A 106 -53.89 -3.62 14.93
CA THR A 106 -52.91 -2.59 14.58
C THR A 106 -53.52 -1.19 14.59
N LEU A 107 -52.80 -0.25 15.19
CA LEU A 107 -53.20 1.15 15.33
C LEU A 107 -52.16 2.08 14.73
N ASP A 108 -52.57 2.95 13.82
CA ASP A 108 -51.79 4.12 13.44
C ASP A 108 -51.94 5.18 14.55
N LEU A 109 -50.85 5.47 15.28
CA LEU A 109 -50.86 6.40 16.42
C LEU A 109 -51.26 7.82 16.01
N THR A 110 -51.01 8.23 14.76
CA THR A 110 -51.39 9.55 14.26
C THR A 110 -52.91 9.73 14.18
N THR A 111 -53.64 8.66 13.85
CA THR A 111 -55.09 8.73 13.56
C THR A 111 -55.94 8.03 14.61
N GLY A 112 -55.34 7.14 15.39
CA GLY A 112 -56.05 6.22 16.28
C GLY A 112 -56.97 5.27 15.51
N GLN A 113 -56.69 4.99 14.23
CA GLN A 113 -57.43 4.04 13.38
C GLN A 113 -56.46 3.01 12.77
N ALA A 114 -56.99 1.97 12.12
CA ALA A 114 -56.16 1.05 11.35
C ALA A 114 -55.52 1.78 10.15
N PRO A 115 -54.26 1.46 9.78
CA PRO A 115 -53.60 2.09 8.65
C PRO A 115 -54.27 1.70 7.34
N VAL A 116 -54.27 2.62 6.37
CA VAL A 116 -54.87 2.37 5.03
C VAL A 116 -53.94 1.63 4.08
N ILE A 117 -52.64 1.61 4.38
CA ILE A 117 -51.65 0.73 3.74
C ILE A 117 -51.24 -0.27 4.80
N THR A 118 -51.55 -1.55 4.58
CA THR A 118 -51.47 -2.58 5.64
C THR A 118 -50.20 -3.42 5.57
N ARG A 119 -49.47 -3.40 4.46
CA ARG A 119 -48.21 -4.13 4.30
C ARG A 119 -47.09 -3.16 3.97
N LEU A 120 -46.06 -3.14 4.81
CA LEU A 120 -44.86 -2.32 4.62
C LEU A 120 -43.64 -3.25 4.55
N LEU A 121 -42.76 -2.97 3.60
CA LEU A 121 -41.50 -3.68 3.39
C LEU A 121 -40.31 -2.74 3.53
N SER A 122 -39.22 -3.26 4.06
CA SER A 122 -37.90 -2.66 3.99
C SER A 122 -36.85 -3.76 3.94
N VAL A 123 -35.61 -3.42 3.60
CA VAL A 123 -34.47 -4.34 3.58
C VAL A 123 -33.35 -3.73 4.43
N THR A 124 -32.57 -4.60 5.07
CA THR A 124 -31.38 -4.28 5.86
C THR A 124 -30.45 -5.49 5.84
N SER A 125 -29.19 -5.35 6.24
CA SER A 125 -28.28 -6.49 6.38
C SER A 125 -28.13 -6.93 7.84
N ALA A 126 -27.79 -8.19 8.06
CA ALA A 126 -27.46 -8.70 9.39
C ALA A 126 -26.29 -7.90 10.02
N GLU A 127 -25.35 -7.48 9.19
CA GLU A 127 -24.19 -6.67 9.54
C GLU A 127 -24.58 -5.26 9.99
N ALA A 128 -25.46 -4.59 9.24
CA ALA A 128 -25.98 -3.26 9.58
C ALA A 128 -26.71 -3.27 10.94
N VAL A 129 -27.59 -4.24 11.16
CA VAL A 129 -28.31 -4.38 12.45
C VAL A 129 -27.34 -4.69 13.59
N ALA A 130 -26.31 -5.50 13.36
CA ALA A 130 -25.27 -5.76 14.34
C ALA A 130 -24.43 -4.51 14.67
N ALA A 131 -24.22 -3.63 13.69
CA ALA A 131 -23.61 -2.31 13.88
C ALA A 131 -24.53 -1.31 14.61
N GLY A 132 -25.81 -1.66 14.78
CA GLY A 132 -26.79 -0.88 15.53
C GLY A 132 -27.65 0.03 14.67
N GLU A 133 -27.63 -0.15 13.35
CA GLU A 133 -28.51 0.57 12.43
C GLU A 133 -29.99 0.28 12.70
N THR A 134 -30.82 1.25 12.35
CA THR A 134 -32.27 1.18 12.49
C THR A 134 -32.94 0.96 11.14
N ASN A 135 -34.10 0.32 11.14
CA ASN A 135 -34.88 0.07 9.93
C ASN A 135 -36.28 0.66 10.04
N TYR A 136 -36.73 1.36 9.00
CA TYR A 136 -38.04 2.02 8.99
C TYR A 136 -38.87 1.63 7.77
N PRO A 137 -39.68 0.55 7.84
CA PRO A 137 -40.63 0.23 6.78
C PRO A 137 -41.68 1.33 6.63
N THR A 138 -41.77 1.89 5.42
CA THR A 138 -42.69 2.93 4.99
C THR A 138 -43.33 2.57 3.63
N PRO A 139 -44.38 3.29 3.20
CA PRO A 139 -44.86 3.18 1.82
C PRO A 139 -43.76 3.40 0.77
N LEU A 140 -42.84 4.36 0.97
CA LEU A 140 -41.75 4.62 0.03
C LEU A 140 -40.74 3.46 -0.01
N SER A 141 -40.29 2.96 1.14
CA SER A 141 -39.41 1.79 1.19
C SER A 141 -40.06 0.55 0.56
N THR A 142 -41.39 0.44 0.66
CA THR A 142 -42.13 -0.67 0.05
C THR A 142 -42.13 -0.57 -1.48
N LEU A 143 -42.29 0.63 -2.04
CA LEU A 143 -42.15 0.86 -3.48
C LEU A 143 -40.72 0.50 -3.95
N VAL A 144 -39.70 0.93 -3.20
CA VAL A 144 -38.29 0.62 -3.48
C VAL A 144 -38.06 -0.90 -3.52
N VAL A 145 -38.44 -1.62 -2.47
CA VAL A 145 -38.22 -3.06 -2.36
C VAL A 145 -38.95 -3.82 -3.46
N ASN A 146 -40.20 -3.46 -3.76
CA ASN A 146 -40.96 -4.12 -4.81
C ASN A 146 -40.38 -3.85 -6.21
N MET A 147 -39.95 -2.62 -6.47
CA MET A 147 -39.33 -2.23 -7.75
C MET A 147 -38.01 -2.98 -7.95
N ALA A 148 -37.15 -3.03 -6.92
CA ALA A 148 -35.90 -3.76 -6.96
C ALA A 148 -36.13 -5.27 -7.18
N LEU A 149 -37.03 -5.89 -6.42
CA LEU A 149 -37.36 -7.32 -6.58
C LEU A 149 -37.93 -7.65 -7.97
N SER A 150 -38.66 -6.72 -8.59
CA SER A 150 -39.25 -6.94 -9.91
C SER A 150 -38.26 -6.75 -11.05
N ASN A 151 -37.18 -6.00 -10.84
CA ASN A 151 -36.25 -5.58 -11.89
C ASN A 151 -34.80 -5.99 -11.68
N ALA A 152 -34.43 -6.68 -10.60
CA ALA A 152 -33.04 -7.04 -10.35
C ALA A 152 -32.40 -7.88 -11.48
N ASP A 153 -33.17 -8.77 -12.12
CA ASP A 153 -32.72 -9.55 -13.29
C ASP A 153 -32.90 -8.79 -14.63
N SER A 154 -33.43 -7.57 -14.61
CA SER A 154 -33.76 -6.79 -15.82
C SER A 154 -32.54 -6.00 -16.33
N ASN A 155 -32.37 -5.92 -17.64
CA ASN A 155 -31.39 -5.06 -18.33
C ASN A 155 -32.02 -3.84 -19.02
N THR A 156 -33.21 -3.43 -18.56
CA THR A 156 -33.98 -2.34 -19.16
C THR A 156 -34.23 -1.23 -18.15
N ASN A 157 -34.54 -0.02 -18.62
CA ASN A 157 -34.87 1.13 -17.76
C ASN A 157 -33.77 1.48 -16.72
N GLY A 158 -32.52 1.24 -17.07
CA GLY A 158 -31.33 1.51 -16.23
C GLY A 158 -30.93 0.36 -15.30
N PHE A 159 -31.75 -0.68 -15.15
CA PHE A 159 -31.34 -1.86 -14.39
C PHE A 159 -30.24 -2.63 -15.14
N ILE A 160 -29.28 -3.19 -14.40
CA ILE A 160 -28.05 -3.80 -14.94
C ILE A 160 -28.04 -5.34 -14.84
N GLY A 161 -29.18 -5.97 -14.60
CA GLY A 161 -29.31 -7.44 -14.57
C GLY A 161 -28.97 -8.09 -15.91
N ASP A 162 -28.78 -9.40 -15.92
CA ASP A 162 -28.38 -10.13 -17.15
C ASP A 162 -29.51 -10.87 -17.88
N THR A 163 -30.72 -10.87 -17.31
CA THR A 163 -31.94 -11.53 -17.81
C THR A 163 -31.81 -13.05 -17.98
N ASP A 164 -30.94 -13.69 -17.19
CA ASP A 164 -30.75 -15.14 -17.20
C ASP A 164 -31.84 -15.90 -16.41
N GLY A 165 -32.67 -15.17 -15.67
CA GLY A 165 -33.77 -15.68 -14.86
C GLY A 165 -33.37 -15.97 -13.42
N THR A 166 -32.16 -15.56 -12.99
CA THR A 166 -31.69 -15.64 -11.62
C THR A 166 -31.01 -14.35 -11.17
N VAL A 167 -31.37 -13.87 -9.99
CA VAL A 167 -30.80 -12.66 -9.39
C VAL A 167 -29.60 -13.02 -8.51
N THR A 168 -28.46 -12.42 -8.81
CA THR A 168 -27.24 -12.42 -8.00
C THR A 168 -27.26 -11.30 -6.95
N ALA A 169 -26.35 -11.37 -5.96
CA ALA A 169 -26.24 -10.32 -4.96
C ALA A 169 -25.82 -8.96 -5.56
N ALA A 170 -24.96 -8.96 -6.58
CA ALA A 170 -24.53 -7.73 -7.25
C ALA A 170 -25.69 -7.05 -8.00
N GLU A 171 -26.47 -7.84 -8.74
CA GLU A 171 -27.67 -7.36 -9.43
C GLU A 171 -28.72 -6.82 -8.46
N TRP A 172 -28.92 -7.49 -7.33
CA TRP A 172 -29.79 -7.00 -6.27
C TRP A 172 -29.33 -5.64 -5.73
N THR A 173 -28.05 -5.50 -5.37
CA THR A 173 -27.51 -4.27 -4.80
C THR A 173 -27.69 -3.10 -5.77
N ALA A 174 -27.33 -3.28 -7.04
CA ALA A 174 -27.50 -2.26 -8.06
C ALA A 174 -28.97 -1.91 -8.31
N ALA A 175 -29.85 -2.91 -8.36
CA ALA A 175 -31.29 -2.67 -8.54
C ALA A 175 -31.92 -1.96 -7.33
N LEU A 176 -31.47 -2.26 -6.12
CA LEU A 176 -31.92 -1.57 -4.90
C LEU A 176 -31.46 -0.11 -4.89
N LYS A 177 -30.21 0.17 -5.31
CA LYS A 177 -29.67 1.53 -5.47
C LYS A 177 -30.51 2.33 -6.46
N LEU A 178 -30.70 1.83 -7.67
CA LEU A 178 -31.50 2.50 -8.70
C LEU A 178 -32.96 2.69 -8.28
N ALA A 179 -33.57 1.67 -7.64
CA ALA A 179 -34.95 1.77 -7.18
C ALA A 179 -35.13 2.87 -6.12
N LYS A 180 -34.15 3.07 -5.23
CA LYS A 180 -34.16 4.21 -4.28
C LYS A 180 -34.21 5.54 -5.03
N ASN A 181 -33.36 5.72 -6.04
CA ASN A 181 -33.26 6.96 -6.80
C ASN A 181 -34.54 7.24 -7.59
N LYS A 182 -35.08 6.23 -8.31
CA LYS A 182 -36.34 6.37 -9.06
C LYS A 182 -37.55 6.66 -8.18
N VAL A 183 -37.69 5.97 -7.04
CA VAL A 183 -38.79 6.25 -6.11
C VAL A 183 -38.63 7.63 -5.45
N ARG A 184 -37.40 8.04 -5.14
CA ARG A 184 -37.10 9.37 -4.60
C ARG A 184 -37.49 10.47 -5.59
N SER A 185 -37.15 10.34 -6.86
CA SER A 185 -37.48 11.36 -7.87
C SER A 185 -38.98 11.43 -8.15
N GLN A 186 -39.64 10.28 -8.33
CA GLN A 186 -41.06 10.24 -8.67
C GLN A 186 -41.98 10.57 -7.49
N PHE A 187 -41.68 10.05 -6.30
CA PHE A 187 -42.55 10.14 -5.10
C PHE A 187 -41.89 10.79 -3.89
N GLY A 188 -40.77 11.50 -4.10
CA GLY A 188 -40.19 12.41 -3.12
C GLY A 188 -40.87 13.78 -3.09
N PHE A 189 -41.67 14.12 -4.10
CA PHE A 189 -42.47 15.36 -4.19
C PHE A 189 -41.63 16.65 -4.06
N GLY A 190 -40.39 16.63 -4.56
CA GLY A 190 -39.42 17.73 -4.44
C GLY A 190 -38.92 17.98 -3.01
N LEU A 191 -39.15 17.05 -2.08
CA LEU A 191 -38.76 17.19 -0.67
C LEU A 191 -37.49 16.44 -0.29
N LEU A 192 -37.14 15.39 -1.04
CA LEU A 192 -36.09 14.42 -0.70
C LEU A 192 -34.91 14.58 -1.64
N ASP A 193 -33.72 14.56 -1.08
CA ASP A 193 -32.44 14.57 -1.79
C ASP A 193 -31.62 13.32 -1.40
N ASN A 194 -30.40 13.21 -1.91
CA ASN A 194 -29.53 12.05 -1.67
C ASN A 194 -29.09 11.89 -0.20
N SER A 195 -29.30 12.90 0.66
CA SER A 195 -29.05 12.76 2.12
C SER A 195 -30.09 11.90 2.84
N VAL A 196 -31.20 11.56 2.18
CA VAL A 196 -32.27 10.72 2.73
C VAL A 196 -32.17 9.32 2.14
N ASP A 197 -31.90 8.34 3.00
CA ASP A 197 -32.06 6.93 2.68
C ASP A 197 -33.48 6.46 3.04
N LEU A 198 -34.23 6.03 2.03
CA LEU A 198 -35.63 5.58 2.16
C LEU A 198 -35.80 4.32 3.02
N LEU A 199 -34.73 3.57 3.31
CA LEU A 199 -34.78 2.33 4.10
C LEU A 199 -34.42 2.53 5.58
N SER A 200 -33.51 3.47 5.87
CA SER A 200 -32.86 3.62 7.18
C SER A 200 -33.04 5.00 7.82
N SER A 201 -33.36 6.05 7.05
CA SER A 201 -33.58 7.39 7.60
C SER A 201 -34.89 7.44 8.39
N PRO A 202 -34.90 8.05 9.59
CA PRO A 202 -36.07 8.02 10.47
C PRO A 202 -37.22 8.90 9.93
N PRO A 203 -38.43 8.35 9.71
CA PRO A 203 -39.62 9.09 9.31
C PRO A 203 -40.45 9.60 10.50
N LEU A 204 -39.87 9.58 11.71
CA LEU A 204 -40.39 10.13 12.96
C LEU A 204 -39.24 10.73 13.77
N ILE A 205 -39.55 11.61 14.72
CA ILE A 205 -38.52 12.15 15.64
C ILE A 205 -38.26 11.10 16.73
N THR A 206 -37.03 10.61 16.79
CA THR A 206 -36.53 9.64 17.75
C THR A 206 -35.70 10.27 18.86
N SER A 207 -35.08 11.43 18.60
CA SER A 207 -34.25 12.16 19.56
C SER A 207 -34.16 13.66 19.31
N ASP A 208 -33.46 14.40 20.17
CA ASP A 208 -33.13 15.82 19.98
C ASP A 208 -31.96 16.05 19.00
N GLN A 209 -31.24 14.98 18.60
CA GLN A 209 -30.13 15.05 17.64
C GLN A 209 -30.58 14.88 16.19
N ASP A 210 -31.83 14.47 15.99
CA ASP A 210 -32.36 14.21 14.65
C ASP A 210 -32.46 15.51 13.85
N ASP A 211 -32.21 15.45 12.55
CA ASP A 211 -32.60 16.53 11.64
C ASP A 211 -34.13 16.52 11.48
N GLN A 212 -34.80 17.21 12.40
CA GLN A 212 -36.25 17.30 12.42
C GLN A 212 -36.85 17.88 11.13
N ALA A 213 -36.11 18.71 10.40
CA ALA A 213 -36.59 19.24 9.12
C ALA A 213 -36.59 18.15 8.05
N GLN A 214 -35.53 17.32 8.01
CA GLN A 214 -35.45 16.15 7.14
C GLN A 214 -36.52 15.10 7.50
N VAL A 215 -36.74 14.84 8.80
CA VAL A 215 -37.83 13.95 9.28
C VAL A 215 -39.19 14.43 8.77
N VAL A 216 -39.49 15.73 8.88
CA VAL A 216 -40.75 16.30 8.38
C VAL A 216 -40.86 16.13 6.86
N LYS A 217 -39.78 16.36 6.09
CA LYS A 217 -39.77 16.17 4.64
C LYS A 217 -40.07 14.71 4.25
N LEU A 218 -39.33 13.75 4.80
CA LEU A 218 -39.53 12.31 4.56
C LEU A 218 -40.95 11.88 4.93
N ARG A 219 -41.42 12.25 6.12
CA ARG A 219 -42.77 11.90 6.56
C ARG A 219 -43.85 12.56 5.71
N THR A 220 -43.61 13.78 5.19
CA THR A 220 -44.56 14.44 4.29
C THR A 220 -44.70 13.66 2.97
N ALA A 221 -43.59 13.17 2.40
CA ALA A 221 -43.62 12.32 1.21
C ALA A 221 -44.35 10.98 1.47
N VAL A 222 -44.06 10.33 2.59
CA VAL A 222 -44.74 9.10 3.03
C VAL A 222 -46.27 9.30 3.14
N GLU A 223 -46.72 10.38 3.76
CA GLU A 223 -48.14 10.68 3.92
C GLU A 223 -48.80 11.16 2.62
N ALA A 224 -48.03 11.76 1.71
CA ALA A 224 -48.51 12.16 0.38
C ALA A 224 -48.85 10.94 -0.48
N VAL A 225 -47.98 9.93 -0.56
CA VAL A 225 -48.26 8.66 -1.28
C VAL A 225 -49.53 8.01 -0.71
N ALA A 226 -49.58 7.90 0.61
CA ALA A 226 -50.73 7.39 1.33
C ALA A 226 -52.06 8.10 1.02
N ALA A 227 -52.05 9.43 1.06
CA ALA A 227 -53.22 10.25 0.81
C ALA A 227 -53.67 10.15 -0.64
N LEU A 228 -52.71 10.08 -1.57
CA LEU A 228 -52.95 9.88 -2.99
C LEU A 228 -53.65 8.54 -3.27
N MET A 229 -53.14 7.43 -2.72
CA MET A 229 -53.76 6.11 -2.90
C MET A 229 -55.19 6.05 -2.33
N ALA A 230 -55.42 6.69 -1.18
CA ALA A 230 -56.76 6.78 -0.59
C ALA A 230 -57.72 7.63 -1.44
N ASP A 231 -57.24 8.71 -2.05
CA ASP A 231 -58.05 9.55 -2.92
C ASP A 231 -58.35 8.84 -4.25
N MET A 232 -57.39 8.13 -4.85
CA MET A 232 -57.63 7.28 -6.03
C MET A 232 -58.68 6.19 -5.76
N ALA A 233 -58.62 5.50 -4.61
CA ALA A 233 -59.63 4.52 -4.23
C ALA A 233 -61.03 5.15 -4.13
N LYS A 234 -61.12 6.39 -3.63
CA LYS A 234 -62.36 7.16 -3.58
C LYS A 234 -62.81 7.58 -4.98
N THR A 235 -61.91 8.00 -5.87
CA THR A 235 -62.19 8.28 -7.29
C THR A 235 -62.79 7.05 -7.97
N ALA A 236 -62.17 5.87 -7.80
CA ALA A 236 -62.71 4.61 -8.32
C ALA A 236 -64.12 4.30 -7.78
N LYS A 237 -64.37 4.56 -6.49
CA LYS A 237 -65.69 4.36 -5.86
C LYS A 237 -66.75 5.34 -6.34
N LEU A 238 -66.35 6.56 -6.70
CA LEU A 238 -67.23 7.56 -7.30
C LEU A 238 -67.60 7.21 -8.74
N ALA A 239 -66.64 6.66 -9.50
CA ALA A 239 -66.86 6.19 -10.87
C ALA A 239 -67.74 4.92 -10.90
N ASP A 240 -67.46 3.96 -10.02
CA ASP A 240 -68.27 2.76 -9.82
C ASP A 240 -68.59 2.55 -8.32
N PRO A 241 -69.85 2.81 -7.89
CA PRO A 241 -70.27 2.53 -6.52
C PRO A 241 -70.13 1.06 -6.09
N GLY A 242 -70.00 0.13 -7.04
CA GLY A 242 -69.71 -1.29 -6.81
C GLY A 242 -68.24 -1.61 -6.56
N SER A 243 -67.32 -0.66 -6.84
CA SER A 243 -65.88 -0.84 -6.68
C SER A 243 -65.52 -1.28 -5.25
N THR A 244 -64.63 -2.26 -5.16
CA THR A 244 -64.05 -2.76 -3.90
C THR A 244 -62.61 -2.30 -3.70
N GLU A 245 -62.11 -1.44 -4.58
CA GLU A 245 -60.75 -0.93 -4.50
C GLU A 245 -60.53 -0.13 -3.20
N THR A 246 -59.37 -0.33 -2.60
CA THR A 246 -58.92 0.29 -1.35
C THR A 246 -57.62 1.04 -1.60
N ALA A 247 -57.15 1.81 -0.60
CA ALA A 247 -55.82 2.41 -0.70
C ALA A 247 -54.72 1.34 -0.87
N ASP A 248 -54.83 0.19 -0.21
CA ASP A 248 -53.93 -0.96 -0.42
C ASP A 248 -53.94 -1.48 -1.87
N SER A 249 -55.11 -1.67 -2.48
CA SER A 249 -55.15 -2.19 -3.86
C SER A 249 -54.67 -1.16 -4.88
N MET A 250 -54.88 0.14 -4.61
CA MET A 250 -54.30 1.23 -5.40
C MET A 250 -52.78 1.32 -5.20
N PHE A 251 -52.28 1.15 -3.98
CA PHE A 251 -50.85 1.15 -3.68
C PHE A 251 -50.12 -0.02 -4.35
N ASN A 252 -50.70 -1.22 -4.30
CA ASN A 252 -50.14 -2.38 -5.02
C ASN A 252 -50.16 -2.18 -6.54
N ALA A 253 -51.22 -1.57 -7.07
CA ALA A 253 -51.31 -1.24 -8.48
C ALA A 253 -50.28 -0.19 -8.89
N LEU A 254 -50.06 0.84 -8.06
CA LEU A 254 -49.00 1.81 -8.27
C LEU A 254 -47.62 1.13 -8.26
N SER A 255 -47.37 0.25 -7.30
CA SER A 255 -46.11 -0.51 -7.25
C SER A 255 -45.88 -1.39 -8.49
N GLU A 256 -46.93 -1.87 -9.15
CA GLU A 256 -46.86 -2.65 -10.40
C GLU A 256 -46.63 -1.74 -11.63
N ASP A 257 -47.19 -0.53 -11.60
CA ASP A 257 -47.05 0.54 -12.61
C ASP A 257 -45.59 1.03 -12.64
N LEU A 258 -45.04 1.40 -11.48
CA LEU A 258 -43.66 1.89 -11.35
C LEU A 258 -42.57 0.93 -11.86
N ASN A 259 -42.87 -0.36 -12.01
CA ASN A 259 -41.86 -1.36 -12.37
C ASN A 259 -41.21 -1.08 -13.72
N ASP A 260 -41.88 -0.38 -14.64
CA ASP A 260 -41.30 0.01 -15.94
C ASP A 260 -40.76 1.45 -15.96
N GLY A 261 -40.63 2.08 -14.79
CA GLY A 261 -40.13 3.44 -14.63
C GLY A 261 -41.14 4.54 -15.00
N GLN A 262 -42.35 4.17 -15.44
CA GLN A 262 -43.40 5.11 -15.80
C GLN A 262 -44.61 4.96 -14.88
N VAL A 263 -45.38 6.04 -14.72
CA VAL A 263 -46.67 6.03 -14.02
C VAL A 263 -47.77 6.33 -15.02
N ASP A 264 -48.22 5.30 -15.76
CA ASP A 264 -49.16 5.46 -16.88
C ASP A 264 -50.42 4.59 -16.77
N GLY A 265 -50.55 3.86 -15.66
CA GLY A 265 -51.62 2.91 -15.37
C GLY A 265 -51.42 1.53 -16.01
N LYS A 266 -50.21 1.19 -16.44
CA LYS A 266 -49.85 -0.08 -17.06
C LYS A 266 -48.56 -0.63 -16.48
N SER A 267 -48.43 -1.95 -16.53
CA SER A 267 -47.15 -2.62 -16.34
C SER A 267 -46.64 -3.01 -17.72
N GLY A 268 -45.69 -2.25 -18.25
CA GLY A 268 -45.30 -2.27 -19.66
C GLY A 268 -46.47 -1.91 -20.55
N GLU A 269 -46.88 -2.83 -21.43
CA GLU A 269 -48.04 -2.60 -22.31
C GLU A 269 -49.39 -2.99 -21.68
N ALA A 270 -49.39 -3.65 -20.51
CA ALA A 270 -50.58 -4.25 -19.94
C ALA A 270 -51.27 -3.33 -18.91
N ALA A 271 -52.52 -2.95 -19.19
CA ALA A 271 -53.31 -2.15 -18.26
C ALA A 271 -53.56 -2.86 -16.92
N ILE A 272 -53.36 -2.15 -15.82
CA ILE A 272 -53.51 -2.69 -14.47
C ILE A 272 -54.98 -2.68 -14.06
N ALA A 273 -55.48 -3.84 -13.62
CA ALA A 273 -56.91 -4.05 -13.41
C ALA A 273 -57.51 -3.14 -12.34
N SER A 274 -56.77 -2.85 -11.26
CA SER A 274 -57.23 -1.98 -10.17
C SER A 274 -57.49 -0.54 -10.63
N PHE A 275 -56.80 -0.09 -11.69
CA PHE A 275 -56.99 1.23 -12.29
C PHE A 275 -58.13 1.30 -13.30
N ALA A 276 -58.88 0.21 -13.54
CA ALA A 276 -59.95 0.19 -14.56
C ALA A 276 -61.05 1.25 -14.36
N ASN A 277 -61.25 1.72 -13.13
CA ASN A 277 -62.22 2.77 -12.77
C ASN A 277 -61.57 4.15 -12.54
N ILE A 278 -60.27 4.28 -12.82
CA ILE A 278 -59.54 5.56 -12.84
C ILE A 278 -59.46 6.01 -14.29
N ALA A 279 -60.00 7.20 -14.58
CA ALA A 279 -60.10 7.67 -15.96
C ALA A 279 -58.74 8.08 -16.54
N ASP A 280 -57.87 8.62 -15.69
CA ASP A 280 -56.57 9.18 -16.04
C ASP A 280 -55.66 9.03 -14.81
N VAL A 281 -54.81 7.99 -14.80
CA VAL A 281 -53.93 7.69 -13.66
C VAL A 281 -52.91 8.81 -13.48
N VAL A 282 -52.30 9.27 -14.57
CA VAL A 282 -51.35 10.40 -14.61
C VAL A 282 -51.95 11.62 -13.91
N ALA A 283 -53.16 12.04 -14.31
CA ALA A 283 -53.79 13.23 -13.72
C ALA A 283 -54.11 13.08 -12.22
N GLU A 284 -54.41 11.86 -11.76
CA GLU A 284 -54.64 11.62 -10.33
C GLU A 284 -53.32 11.66 -9.54
N VAL A 285 -52.22 11.07 -10.04
CA VAL A 285 -50.93 11.06 -9.33
C VAL A 285 -50.24 12.43 -9.34
N THR A 286 -50.39 13.21 -10.41
CA THR A 286 -49.82 14.57 -10.52
C THR A 286 -50.75 15.64 -9.90
N GLN A 287 -51.78 15.26 -9.15
CA GLN A 287 -52.61 16.24 -8.45
C GLN A 287 -51.84 16.89 -7.30
N ASN A 288 -52.25 18.08 -6.85
CA ASN A 288 -51.57 18.75 -5.75
C ASN A 288 -51.74 17.97 -4.42
N PRO A 289 -50.66 17.31 -3.91
CA PRO A 289 -50.77 16.46 -2.74
C PRO A 289 -50.99 17.24 -1.45
N SER A 290 -50.55 18.51 -1.38
CA SER A 290 -50.67 19.37 -0.19
C SER A 290 -52.11 19.50 0.31
N SER A 291 -53.09 19.40 -0.60
CA SER A 291 -54.52 19.55 -0.30
C SER A 291 -55.21 18.24 0.12
N LEU A 292 -54.55 17.11 -0.10
CA LEU A 292 -55.10 15.80 0.23
C LEU A 292 -55.12 15.60 1.74
N THR A 293 -56.17 14.92 2.22
CA THR A 293 -56.35 14.63 3.64
C THR A 293 -55.56 13.40 4.00
N ILE A 294 -54.78 13.47 5.09
CA ILE A 294 -54.11 12.30 5.66
C ILE A 294 -55.19 11.27 6.01
N PRO A 295 -55.16 10.05 5.44
CA PRO A 295 -56.23 9.09 5.62
C PRO A 295 -56.47 8.78 7.10
N GLY A 296 -57.73 8.88 7.56
CA GLY A 296 -58.08 8.69 8.97
C GLY A 296 -57.94 9.94 9.86
N SER A 297 -57.47 11.06 9.31
CA SER A 297 -57.29 12.34 10.02
C SER A 297 -58.18 13.46 9.46
N THR A 298 -58.19 14.61 10.15
CA THR A 298 -58.72 15.89 9.63
C THR A 298 -57.61 16.80 9.10
N LYS A 299 -56.35 16.38 9.21
CA LYS A 299 -55.17 17.12 8.75
C LYS A 299 -54.89 16.83 7.28
N THR A 300 -54.31 17.80 6.58
CA THR A 300 -53.83 17.63 5.20
C THR A 300 -52.34 17.34 5.17
N VAL A 301 -51.83 16.89 4.02
CA VAL A 301 -50.39 16.66 3.79
C VAL A 301 -49.55 17.91 4.10
N SER A 302 -50.05 19.11 3.76
CA SER A 302 -49.38 20.37 4.10
C SER A 302 -49.29 20.66 5.61
N GLN A 303 -49.90 19.84 6.46
CA GLN A 303 -49.92 20.00 7.92
C GLN A 303 -49.13 18.89 8.64
N VAL A 304 -48.36 18.07 7.91
CA VAL A 304 -47.56 16.95 8.47
C VAL A 304 -46.55 17.43 9.51
N ALA A 305 -45.97 18.63 9.37
CA ALA A 305 -45.12 19.23 10.41
C ALA A 305 -45.77 19.22 11.81
N SER A 306 -47.08 19.55 11.90
CA SER A 306 -47.83 19.51 13.16
C SER A 306 -48.20 18.10 13.62
N VAL A 307 -48.23 17.13 12.70
CA VAL A 307 -48.45 15.72 12.99
C VAL A 307 -47.20 15.13 13.62
N VAL A 308 -46.05 15.29 12.96
CA VAL A 308 -44.74 14.82 13.43
C VAL A 308 -44.38 15.42 14.79
N ALA A 309 -44.61 16.72 14.99
CA ALA A 309 -44.36 17.34 16.30
C ALA A 309 -45.23 16.73 17.41
N GLY A 310 -46.50 16.41 17.11
CA GLY A 310 -47.45 15.87 18.08
C GLY A 310 -47.22 14.39 18.41
N GLU A 311 -46.75 13.59 17.44
CA GLU A 311 -46.58 12.14 17.59
C GLU A 311 -45.46 11.74 18.55
N THR A 312 -44.54 12.66 18.87
CA THR A 312 -43.46 12.44 19.85
C THR A 312 -44.01 12.00 21.21
N GLN A 313 -45.15 12.56 21.63
CA GLN A 313 -45.83 12.15 22.86
C GLN A 313 -46.37 10.72 22.79
N ASP A 314 -46.87 10.30 21.64
CA ASP A 314 -47.45 8.97 21.44
C ASP A 314 -46.38 7.88 21.30
N THR A 315 -45.21 8.25 20.75
CA THR A 315 -44.02 7.39 20.58
C THR A 315 -43.08 7.42 21.80
N GLY A 316 -43.44 8.16 22.86
CA GLY A 316 -42.69 8.20 24.11
C GLY A 316 -41.40 9.04 24.07
N VAL A 317 -41.22 9.86 23.04
CA VAL A 317 -40.06 10.76 22.87
C VAL A 317 -40.38 12.13 23.49
N ASP A 318 -39.56 12.57 24.43
CA ASP A 318 -39.68 13.89 25.08
C ASP A 318 -38.54 14.79 24.60
N THR A 319 -38.81 15.58 23.56
CA THR A 319 -37.82 16.46 22.90
C THR A 319 -38.45 17.79 22.45
N ASP A 320 -37.62 18.79 22.18
CA ASP A 320 -38.07 20.06 21.60
C ASP A 320 -38.39 19.87 20.12
N THR A 321 -39.66 19.98 19.75
CA THR A 321 -40.15 19.81 18.37
C THR A 321 -40.31 21.13 17.61
N SER A 322 -39.79 22.24 18.14
CA SER A 322 -39.95 23.56 17.52
C SER A 322 -39.38 23.64 16.10
N THR A 323 -38.31 22.91 15.79
CA THR A 323 -37.77 22.81 14.42
C THR A 323 -38.78 22.14 13.49
N ALA A 324 -39.35 21.00 13.89
CA ALA A 324 -40.39 20.33 13.13
C ALA A 324 -41.62 21.23 12.92
N GLU A 325 -42.14 21.87 13.98
CA GLU A 325 -43.33 22.73 13.91
C GLU A 325 -43.15 23.94 12.98
N ASN A 326 -41.92 24.48 12.89
CA ASN A 326 -41.61 25.61 12.03
C ASN A 326 -41.19 25.20 10.60
N THR A 327 -41.03 23.90 10.35
CA THR A 327 -40.73 23.39 9.01
C THR A 327 -41.99 23.48 8.14
N SER A 328 -41.87 24.15 6.99
CA SER A 328 -42.96 24.32 6.02
C SER A 328 -42.55 23.66 4.70
N PRO A 329 -42.81 22.35 4.53
CA PRO A 329 -42.46 21.65 3.30
C PRO A 329 -43.29 22.20 2.14
N VAL A 330 -42.62 22.51 1.03
CA VAL A 330 -43.28 22.82 -0.25
C VAL A 330 -43.39 21.52 -1.01
N VAL A 331 -44.60 20.96 -1.04
CA VAL A 331 -44.85 19.65 -1.66
C VAL A 331 -45.28 19.86 -3.09
N GLU A 332 -44.42 19.46 -4.03
CA GLU A 332 -44.72 19.45 -5.45
C GLU A 332 -45.57 18.22 -5.82
N PRO A 333 -46.19 18.17 -7.01
CA PRO A 333 -46.79 16.94 -7.53
C PRO A 333 -45.79 15.76 -7.59
N ALA A 334 -46.32 14.53 -7.68
CA ALA A 334 -45.48 13.40 -8.07
C ALA A 334 -45.07 13.55 -9.55
N GLU A 335 -43.89 13.03 -9.89
CA GLU A 335 -43.44 12.91 -11.27
C GLU A 335 -43.81 11.54 -11.84
N VAL A 336 -44.13 11.48 -13.14
CA VAL A 336 -44.58 10.25 -13.82
C VAL A 336 -43.48 9.51 -14.56
N GLU A 337 -42.31 10.14 -14.69
CA GLU A 337 -41.07 9.58 -15.19
C GLU A 337 -40.01 9.88 -14.15
N SER A 338 -38.99 9.02 -14.03
CA SER A 338 -37.86 9.28 -13.15
C SER A 338 -36.99 10.43 -13.67
N ASP A 339 -36.36 11.12 -12.73
CA ASP A 339 -35.42 12.23 -12.89
C ASP A 339 -34.34 12.01 -11.82
N ILE A 340 -33.32 11.21 -12.13
CA ILE A 340 -32.40 10.64 -11.12
C ILE A 340 -31.54 11.70 -10.44
N ASP A 341 -31.02 12.65 -11.21
CA ASP A 341 -30.16 13.74 -10.72
C ASP A 341 -30.96 14.92 -10.12
N LEU A 342 -32.27 14.94 -10.34
CA LEU A 342 -33.23 15.94 -9.84
C LEU A 342 -32.98 17.33 -10.44
N ASP A 343 -32.47 17.43 -11.67
CA ASP A 343 -32.26 18.71 -12.36
C ASP A 343 -33.56 19.30 -12.96
N GLY A 344 -34.64 18.49 -12.99
CA GLY A 344 -35.95 18.82 -13.54
C GLY A 344 -36.18 18.33 -14.97
N THR A 345 -35.23 17.59 -15.54
CA THR A 345 -35.30 16.94 -16.85
C THR A 345 -35.56 15.44 -16.64
N PRO A 346 -36.66 14.88 -17.19
CA PRO A 346 -36.90 13.44 -17.05
C PRO A 346 -35.83 12.60 -17.76
N ASP A 347 -35.46 11.46 -17.16
CA ASP A 347 -34.42 10.53 -17.64
C ASP A 347 -34.58 10.19 -19.14
N THR A 348 -35.83 10.09 -19.62
CA THR A 348 -36.12 9.72 -21.02
C THR A 348 -35.71 10.79 -22.04
N SER A 349 -35.51 12.02 -21.58
CA SER A 349 -35.13 13.17 -22.38
C SER A 349 -33.82 13.82 -21.92
N ASP A 350 -33.21 13.27 -20.88
CA ASP A 350 -31.93 13.73 -20.35
C ASP A 350 -30.76 13.23 -21.19
N ALA A 351 -29.74 14.07 -21.32
CA ALA A 351 -28.47 13.74 -21.94
C ALA A 351 -27.42 13.24 -20.94
N ASP A 352 -27.64 13.46 -19.65
CA ASP A 352 -26.78 13.15 -18.50
C ASP A 352 -27.72 12.81 -17.33
N ILE A 353 -28.16 11.56 -17.27
CA ILE A 353 -29.32 11.14 -16.45
C ILE A 353 -29.03 11.21 -14.94
N ASP A 354 -27.79 10.97 -14.55
CA ASP A 354 -27.34 10.92 -13.16
C ASP A 354 -26.52 12.14 -12.74
N GLY A 355 -26.12 13.00 -13.69
CA GLY A 355 -25.60 14.34 -13.41
C GLY A 355 -24.14 14.34 -12.99
N ASP A 356 -23.39 13.27 -13.30
CA ASP A 356 -21.97 13.12 -12.96
C ASP A 356 -21.05 13.93 -13.91
N GLY A 357 -21.62 14.50 -14.98
CA GLY A 357 -20.93 15.28 -16.00
C GLY A 357 -20.48 14.49 -17.23
N LEU A 358 -20.72 13.18 -17.28
CA LEU A 358 -20.58 12.33 -18.46
C LEU A 358 -21.92 12.22 -19.18
N LEU A 359 -21.90 12.47 -20.49
CA LEU A 359 -23.10 12.24 -21.28
C LEU A 359 -23.40 10.73 -21.33
N ASN A 360 -24.68 10.35 -21.35
CA ASN A 360 -25.14 8.95 -21.40
C ASN A 360 -24.48 8.09 -22.50
N GLU A 361 -24.02 8.70 -23.61
CA GLU A 361 -23.34 8.00 -24.71
C GLU A 361 -21.85 7.71 -24.43
N GLN A 362 -21.27 8.39 -23.44
CA GLN A 362 -19.87 8.34 -23.04
C GLN A 362 -19.69 7.66 -21.68
N ASP A 363 -20.78 7.55 -20.94
CA ASP A 363 -20.82 6.94 -19.63
C ASP A 363 -21.11 5.42 -19.69
N THR A 364 -20.36 4.67 -18.89
CA THR A 364 -20.54 3.23 -18.68
C THR A 364 -21.67 2.89 -17.71
N ALA A 365 -22.09 3.83 -16.85
CA ALA A 365 -23.20 3.66 -15.93
C ALA A 365 -24.16 4.86 -15.87
N PRO A 366 -24.93 5.14 -16.95
CA PRO A 366 -25.78 6.35 -17.10
C PRO A 366 -26.98 6.50 -16.15
N TYR A 367 -26.98 5.83 -15.02
CA TYR A 367 -28.06 5.85 -14.03
C TYR A 367 -27.48 5.81 -12.60
N ASP A 368 -26.16 5.90 -12.45
CA ASP A 368 -25.42 5.78 -11.22
C ASP A 368 -24.24 6.76 -11.20
N PRO A 369 -24.36 7.92 -10.52
CA PRO A 369 -23.38 8.99 -10.62
C PRO A 369 -22.05 8.74 -9.89
N ASP A 370 -21.99 7.69 -9.06
CA ASP A 370 -20.85 7.31 -8.22
C ASP A 370 -20.91 5.79 -8.04
N ARG A 371 -20.27 5.06 -8.95
CA ARG A 371 -20.42 3.61 -9.11
C ARG A 371 -19.84 2.81 -7.95
N ASP A 372 -18.70 3.24 -7.43
CA ASP A 372 -17.99 2.54 -6.36
C ASP A 372 -18.27 3.11 -4.95
N GLU A 373 -19.06 4.18 -4.89
CA GLU A 373 -19.60 4.82 -3.68
C GLU A 373 -18.52 5.41 -2.77
N ASP A 374 -17.45 5.93 -3.34
CA ASP A 374 -16.35 6.54 -2.59
C ASP A 374 -16.55 8.05 -2.30
N GLY A 375 -17.57 8.64 -2.95
CA GLY A 375 -17.98 10.03 -2.77
C GLY A 375 -17.43 11.00 -3.82
N VAL A 376 -16.75 10.52 -4.86
CA VAL A 376 -16.41 11.28 -6.06
C VAL A 376 -17.29 10.83 -7.22
N GLU A 377 -17.89 11.78 -7.93
CA GLU A 377 -18.76 11.46 -9.07
C GLU A 377 -17.91 10.93 -10.25
N ASP A 378 -18.40 9.90 -10.93
CA ASP A 378 -17.75 9.17 -12.02
C ASP A 378 -17.12 10.09 -13.07
N GLY A 379 -17.83 11.15 -13.49
CA GLY A 379 -17.31 12.11 -14.47
C GLY A 379 -16.16 13.00 -14.01
N THR A 380 -15.84 12.99 -12.72
CA THR A 380 -14.69 13.66 -12.12
C THR A 380 -13.68 12.71 -11.51
N ASP A 381 -14.00 11.42 -11.45
CA ASP A 381 -13.16 10.37 -10.89
C ASP A 381 -12.25 9.77 -11.97
N ALA A 382 -10.95 9.67 -11.67
CA ALA A 382 -9.98 9.00 -12.51
C ALA A 382 -10.14 7.46 -12.49
N PHE A 383 -10.68 6.89 -11.41
CA PHE A 383 -10.89 5.46 -11.21
C PHE A 383 -12.33 5.14 -10.74
N PRO A 384 -13.37 5.34 -11.57
CA PRO A 384 -14.78 5.21 -11.17
C PRO A 384 -15.27 3.78 -10.82
N ASP A 385 -14.36 2.82 -10.69
CA ASP A 385 -14.63 1.43 -10.33
C ASP A 385 -13.74 0.96 -9.15
N ASP A 386 -12.91 1.85 -8.57
CA ASP A 386 -12.01 1.57 -7.45
C ASP A 386 -12.13 2.64 -6.35
N SER A 387 -13.01 2.36 -5.39
CA SER A 387 -13.28 3.22 -4.23
C SER A 387 -12.09 3.58 -3.33
N SER A 388 -10.89 3.07 -3.63
CA SER A 388 -9.66 3.41 -2.94
C SER A 388 -8.79 4.42 -3.68
N GLU A 389 -9.14 4.81 -4.90
CA GLU A 389 -8.41 5.72 -5.77
C GLU A 389 -9.38 6.69 -6.45
N THR A 390 -9.09 8.00 -6.42
CA THR A 390 -9.97 9.01 -7.05
C THR A 390 -9.25 9.95 -8.00
N THR A 391 -7.93 10.01 -7.87
CA THR A 391 -7.08 11.01 -8.52
C THR A 391 -5.89 10.31 -9.16
N ASP A 392 -5.58 10.70 -10.39
CA ASP A 392 -4.39 10.32 -11.15
C ASP A 392 -3.73 11.62 -11.61
N THR A 393 -2.80 12.15 -10.81
CA THR A 393 -2.28 13.50 -10.99
C THR A 393 -1.41 13.64 -12.25
N ASP A 394 -0.75 12.58 -12.70
CA ASP A 394 0.14 12.59 -13.86
C ASP A 394 -0.36 11.77 -15.07
N GLU A 395 -1.55 11.19 -14.96
CA GLU A 395 -2.29 10.47 -16.01
C GLU A 395 -1.58 9.20 -16.49
N ASP A 396 -0.87 8.51 -15.59
CA ASP A 396 -0.11 7.30 -15.90
C ASP A 396 -0.91 6.00 -15.72
N GLY A 397 -2.08 6.10 -15.08
CA GLY A 397 -3.03 5.02 -14.84
C GLY A 397 -2.88 4.31 -13.50
N VAL A 398 -2.04 4.79 -12.59
CA VAL A 398 -1.98 4.38 -11.18
C VAL A 398 -2.50 5.51 -10.30
N GLY A 399 -3.42 5.21 -9.38
CA GLY A 399 -4.00 6.24 -8.53
C GLY A 399 -3.03 6.78 -7.48
N ASP A 400 -3.17 8.07 -7.17
CA ASP A 400 -2.31 8.84 -6.25
C ASP A 400 -2.15 8.18 -4.87
N ASN A 401 -3.11 7.39 -4.38
CA ASN A 401 -2.99 6.75 -3.06
C ASN A 401 -2.04 5.55 -3.09
N THR A 402 -1.95 4.85 -4.22
CA THR A 402 -1.05 3.71 -4.44
C THR A 402 0.28 4.13 -5.03
N ASP A 403 0.29 5.17 -5.87
CA ASP A 403 1.47 5.67 -6.55
C ASP A 403 2.51 6.27 -5.59
N LYS A 404 3.76 5.79 -5.70
CA LYS A 404 4.91 6.33 -4.95
C LYS A 404 5.41 7.65 -5.50
N PHE A 405 5.14 7.95 -6.77
CA PHE A 405 5.54 9.18 -7.45
C PHE A 405 4.36 9.81 -8.22
N PRO A 406 3.30 10.29 -7.54
CA PRO A 406 2.07 10.79 -8.20
C PRO A 406 2.22 12.02 -9.13
N GLU A 407 3.43 12.55 -9.30
CA GLU A 407 3.71 13.69 -10.19
C GLU A 407 4.67 13.31 -11.33
N ASP A 408 5.11 12.06 -11.42
CA ASP A 408 6.05 11.56 -12.44
C ASP A 408 5.49 10.34 -13.19
N PRO A 409 4.93 10.52 -14.40
CA PRO A 409 4.23 9.46 -15.13
C PRO A 409 5.16 8.37 -15.71
N ALA A 410 6.44 8.42 -15.33
CA ALA A 410 7.44 7.41 -15.67
C ALA A 410 7.76 6.47 -14.49
N GLU A 411 7.30 6.77 -13.27
CA GLU A 411 7.65 6.03 -12.05
C GLU A 411 6.40 5.80 -11.19
N THR A 412 6.17 4.56 -10.73
CA THR A 412 5.01 4.26 -9.86
C THR A 412 5.35 3.46 -8.61
N ILE A 413 6.50 2.80 -8.63
CA ILE A 413 6.93 1.86 -7.60
C ILE A 413 8.31 2.29 -7.14
N ASP A 414 8.49 2.28 -5.82
CA ASP A 414 9.77 2.41 -5.12
C ASP A 414 9.89 1.17 -4.22
N SER A 415 10.58 0.16 -4.73
CA SER A 415 10.62 -1.18 -4.13
C SER A 415 11.43 -1.24 -2.83
N ASP A 416 12.43 -0.38 -2.66
CA ASP A 416 13.31 -0.36 -1.48
C ASP A 416 13.20 0.93 -0.63
N GLU A 417 12.32 1.84 -1.03
CA GLU A 417 11.94 3.07 -0.33
C GLU A 417 13.08 4.09 -0.20
N ASP A 418 13.94 4.19 -1.23
CA ASP A 418 15.09 5.08 -1.25
C ASP A 418 14.82 6.45 -1.91
N GLY A 419 13.66 6.57 -2.57
CA GLY A 419 13.18 7.79 -3.22
C GLY A 419 13.54 7.93 -4.70
N VAL A 420 14.13 6.91 -5.33
CA VAL A 420 14.26 6.77 -6.79
C VAL A 420 13.29 5.67 -7.27
N GLY A 421 12.53 5.94 -8.32
CA GLY A 421 11.58 4.96 -8.83
C GLY A 421 12.26 3.79 -9.53
N ASP A 422 11.62 2.62 -9.47
CA ASP A 422 12.15 1.34 -9.98
C ASP A 422 12.55 1.40 -11.47
N ASN A 423 11.96 2.28 -12.30
CA ASN A 423 12.33 2.38 -13.71
C ASN A 423 13.61 3.22 -13.93
N GLY A 424 13.90 4.14 -13.02
CA GLY A 424 15.07 5.03 -13.02
C GLY A 424 16.21 4.50 -12.16
N ASP A 425 15.95 3.56 -11.27
CA ASP A 425 16.92 2.94 -10.38
C ASP A 425 17.62 1.73 -11.04
N VAL A 426 18.96 1.75 -11.04
CA VAL A 426 19.77 0.63 -11.51
C VAL A 426 19.75 -0.55 -10.53
N PHE A 427 19.53 -0.28 -9.24
CA PHE A 427 19.50 -1.26 -8.14
C PHE A 427 18.20 -1.15 -7.31
N PRO A 428 17.01 -1.43 -7.90
CA PRO A 428 15.68 -1.18 -7.31
C PRO A 428 15.31 -2.05 -6.10
N GLN A 429 16.28 -2.67 -5.43
CA GLN A 429 16.08 -3.50 -4.25
C GLN A 429 17.17 -3.25 -3.18
N ASP A 430 18.10 -2.34 -3.45
CA ASP A 430 19.17 -1.95 -2.54
C ASP A 430 19.08 -0.44 -2.25
N PRO A 431 18.49 -0.03 -1.12
CA PRO A 431 18.23 1.37 -0.82
C PRO A 431 19.51 2.19 -0.52
N ALA A 432 20.69 1.59 -0.68
CA ALA A 432 21.97 2.23 -0.59
C ALA A 432 22.57 2.59 -1.97
N GLU A 433 22.02 2.10 -3.08
CA GLU A 433 22.59 2.27 -4.43
C GLU A 433 21.50 2.62 -5.44
N THR A 434 21.73 3.65 -6.25
CA THR A 434 20.76 4.07 -7.30
C THR A 434 21.36 4.19 -8.70
N THR A 435 22.67 4.37 -8.77
CA THR A 435 23.41 4.70 -9.99
C THR A 435 24.61 3.79 -10.12
N ASP A 436 24.93 3.41 -11.36
CA ASP A 436 26.13 2.68 -11.77
C ASP A 436 26.69 3.44 -12.98
N THR A 437 27.62 4.36 -12.72
CA THR A 437 28.06 5.37 -13.70
C THR A 437 28.85 4.74 -14.85
N ASP A 438 29.62 3.69 -14.61
CA ASP A 438 30.42 3.02 -15.63
C ASP A 438 29.89 1.64 -16.07
N GLY A 439 28.90 1.10 -15.37
CA GLY A 439 28.14 -0.08 -15.77
C GLY A 439 28.81 -1.40 -15.39
N ASP A 440 29.65 -1.43 -14.35
CA ASP A 440 30.36 -2.62 -13.93
C ASP A 440 29.57 -3.53 -12.97
N GLY A 441 28.43 -3.02 -12.47
CA GLY A 441 27.50 -3.73 -11.60
C GLY A 441 27.72 -3.51 -10.10
N VAL A 442 28.65 -2.65 -9.70
CA VAL A 442 28.77 -2.11 -8.33
C VAL A 442 28.18 -0.70 -8.33
N GLY A 443 27.32 -0.39 -7.37
CA GLY A 443 26.73 0.94 -7.28
C GLY A 443 27.74 2.00 -6.88
N ASP A 444 27.56 3.22 -7.39
CA ASP A 444 28.48 4.35 -7.21
C ASP A 444 28.82 4.67 -5.74
N ASN A 445 27.97 4.31 -4.76
CA ASN A 445 28.25 4.56 -3.34
C ASN A 445 29.18 3.51 -2.73
N ALA A 446 29.16 2.27 -3.23
CA ALA A 446 30.03 1.17 -2.83
C ALA A 446 31.31 1.09 -3.67
N ASP A 447 31.29 1.64 -4.88
CA ASP A 447 32.42 1.65 -5.79
C ASP A 447 33.45 2.74 -5.42
N VAL A 448 34.70 2.32 -5.21
CA VAL A 448 35.82 3.24 -4.95
C VAL A 448 36.23 4.00 -6.23
N PHE A 449 35.98 3.44 -7.41
CA PHE A 449 36.32 3.99 -8.72
C PHE A 449 35.10 4.06 -9.66
N PRO A 450 34.06 4.87 -9.34
CA PRO A 450 32.74 4.90 -10.02
C PRO A 450 32.75 5.46 -11.47
N ASN A 451 33.90 5.53 -12.12
CA ASN A 451 34.01 5.90 -13.53
C ASN A 451 35.00 4.99 -14.29
N ASP A 452 35.50 3.94 -13.67
CA ASP A 452 36.40 2.96 -14.25
C ASP A 452 35.81 1.54 -14.14
N PRO A 453 35.19 1.03 -15.21
CA PRO A 453 34.45 -0.23 -15.16
C PRO A 453 35.33 -1.48 -14.99
N ASP A 454 36.65 -1.30 -14.89
CA ASP A 454 37.61 -2.36 -14.64
C ASP A 454 38.11 -2.39 -13.18
N GLU A 455 37.70 -1.45 -12.30
CA GLU A 455 38.17 -1.32 -10.91
C GLU A 455 37.03 -0.98 -9.93
N THR A 456 36.87 -1.75 -8.84
CA THR A 456 35.79 -1.52 -7.86
C THR A 456 36.24 -1.32 -6.41
N VAL A 457 37.46 -1.79 -6.09
CA VAL A 457 37.97 -1.92 -4.72
C VAL A 457 39.42 -1.45 -4.68
N ASP A 458 39.76 -0.77 -3.59
CA ASP A 458 41.13 -0.37 -3.22
C ASP A 458 41.34 -0.83 -1.77
N ARG A 459 41.98 -1.98 -1.57
CA ARG A 459 42.05 -2.64 -0.26
C ARG A 459 42.99 -1.95 0.72
N ASP A 460 44.03 -1.30 0.24
CA ASP A 460 45.04 -0.65 1.08
C ASP A 460 44.97 0.90 1.05
N GLU A 461 44.05 1.45 0.26
CA GLU A 461 43.71 2.87 0.17
C GLU A 461 44.85 3.73 -0.43
N ASP A 462 45.60 3.19 -1.38
CA ASP A 462 46.72 3.89 -2.02
C ASP A 462 46.35 4.65 -3.31
N GLY A 463 45.12 4.42 -3.80
CA GLY A 463 44.54 5.08 -4.96
C GLY A 463 44.71 4.35 -6.28
N VAL A 464 45.29 3.14 -6.29
CA VAL A 464 45.27 2.21 -7.43
C VAL A 464 44.28 1.09 -7.14
N GLY A 465 43.42 0.78 -8.10
CA GLY A 465 42.44 -0.31 -7.92
C GLY A 465 43.11 -1.67 -7.85
N ASP A 466 42.54 -2.57 -7.06
CA ASP A 466 43.04 -3.92 -6.80
C ASP A 466 43.34 -4.75 -8.07
N ASN A 467 42.64 -4.52 -9.19
CA ASN A 467 42.87 -5.29 -10.42
C ASN A 467 44.11 -4.78 -11.17
N GLY A 468 44.45 -3.51 -11.02
CA GLY A 468 45.60 -2.83 -11.59
C GLY A 468 46.82 -2.78 -10.67
N ASP A 469 46.63 -3.03 -9.38
CA ASP A 469 47.68 -3.07 -8.37
C ASP A 469 48.34 -4.45 -8.26
N VAL A 470 49.68 -4.48 -8.37
CA VAL A 470 50.47 -5.69 -8.19
C VAL A 470 50.57 -6.11 -6.71
N PHE A 471 50.44 -5.15 -5.78
CA PHE A 471 50.54 -5.37 -4.33
C PHE A 471 49.32 -4.80 -3.56
N PRO A 472 48.10 -5.33 -3.77
CA PRO A 472 46.81 -4.77 -3.29
C PRO A 472 46.53 -4.91 -1.78
N GLU A 473 47.58 -5.01 -0.97
CA GLU A 473 47.54 -5.04 0.50
C GLU A 473 48.71 -4.21 1.10
N ASP A 474 49.56 -3.60 0.27
CA ASP A 474 50.69 -2.78 0.67
C ASP A 474 50.58 -1.37 0.07
N PRO A 475 50.10 -0.38 0.84
CA PRO A 475 49.81 0.96 0.32
C PRO A 475 51.06 1.78 -0.03
N SER A 476 52.24 1.15 0.04
CA SER A 476 53.50 1.75 -0.36
C SER A 476 54.04 1.19 -1.68
N GLU A 477 53.40 0.21 -2.30
CA GLU A 477 53.85 -0.44 -3.53
C GLU A 477 52.69 -0.66 -4.50
N THR A 478 52.82 -0.21 -5.75
CA THR A 478 51.77 -0.38 -6.79
C THR A 478 52.23 -1.15 -8.02
N SER A 479 53.55 -1.26 -8.21
CA SER A 479 54.16 -1.78 -9.42
C SER A 479 55.42 -2.59 -9.12
N ASP A 480 55.66 -3.57 -9.99
CA ASP A 480 56.83 -4.45 -10.00
C ASP A 480 57.32 -4.53 -11.46
N ALA A 481 58.21 -3.62 -11.83
CA ALA A 481 58.57 -3.39 -13.22
C ALA A 481 59.36 -4.54 -13.85
N ASP A 482 60.09 -5.33 -13.06
CA ASP A 482 60.87 -6.48 -13.53
C ASP A 482 60.32 -7.85 -13.08
N ASN A 483 59.27 -7.86 -12.26
CA ASN A 483 58.49 -9.02 -11.81
C ASN A 483 59.28 -9.97 -10.89
N ASP A 484 60.10 -9.44 -10.00
CA ASP A 484 60.87 -10.23 -9.03
C ASP A 484 60.18 -10.43 -7.68
N GLY A 485 59.08 -9.71 -7.45
CA GLY A 485 58.24 -9.79 -6.26
C GLY A 485 58.57 -8.77 -5.17
N VAL A 486 59.50 -7.84 -5.40
CA VAL A 486 59.72 -6.65 -4.58
C VAL A 486 59.14 -5.44 -5.31
N GLY A 487 58.35 -4.62 -4.62
CA GLY A 487 57.76 -3.44 -5.24
C GLY A 487 58.81 -2.38 -5.60
N ASP A 488 58.56 -1.65 -6.68
CA ASP A 488 59.49 -0.67 -7.26
C ASP A 488 59.96 0.41 -6.26
N ASN A 489 59.18 0.72 -5.21
CA ASN A 489 59.57 1.74 -4.22
C ASN A 489 60.54 1.19 -3.16
N SER A 490 60.49 -0.11 -2.88
CA SER A 490 61.36 -0.81 -1.92
C SER A 490 62.54 -1.49 -2.59
N ASP A 491 62.48 -1.69 -3.90
CA ASP A 491 63.56 -2.27 -4.69
C ASP A 491 64.67 -1.24 -4.99
N ALA A 492 65.91 -1.58 -4.64
CA ALA A 492 67.08 -0.79 -4.98
C ALA A 492 67.40 -0.81 -6.49
N PHE A 493 66.96 -1.86 -7.21
CA PHE A 493 67.16 -2.06 -8.65
C PHE A 493 65.86 -2.44 -9.40
N PRO A 494 64.85 -1.53 -9.52
CA PRO A 494 63.51 -1.79 -10.08
C PRO A 494 63.42 -2.18 -11.58
N SER A 495 64.51 -2.62 -12.18
CA SER A 495 64.56 -3.05 -13.58
C SER A 495 65.49 -4.25 -13.79
N ASP A 496 66.05 -4.80 -12.71
CA ASP A 496 66.89 -5.99 -12.70
C ASP A 496 66.37 -7.01 -11.69
N ALA A 497 65.53 -7.92 -12.18
CA ALA A 497 64.90 -8.99 -11.39
C ALA A 497 65.87 -9.99 -10.72
N SER A 498 67.19 -9.76 -10.82
CA SER A 498 68.20 -10.52 -10.10
C SER A 498 68.78 -9.81 -8.88
N GLU A 499 68.43 -8.55 -8.63
CA GLU A 499 68.95 -7.73 -7.53
C GLU A 499 67.83 -6.92 -6.86
N THR A 500 67.66 -7.06 -5.54
CA THR A 500 66.61 -6.33 -4.79
C THR A 500 67.14 -5.39 -3.71
N MET A 501 68.41 -5.55 -3.33
CA MET A 501 69.01 -4.90 -2.17
C MET A 501 70.42 -4.40 -2.50
N ASP A 502 70.78 -3.26 -1.93
CA ASP A 502 72.13 -2.66 -1.95
C ASP A 502 72.45 -2.24 -0.51
N SER A 503 73.01 -3.19 0.25
CA SER A 503 73.14 -3.11 1.70
C SER A 503 74.14 -2.06 2.18
N ASP A 504 75.13 -1.69 1.35
CA ASP A 504 76.10 -0.64 1.64
C ASP A 504 76.00 0.62 0.76
N SER A 505 75.07 0.62 -0.20
CA SER A 505 74.74 1.74 -1.07
C SER A 505 75.86 2.13 -2.04
N ASP A 506 76.63 1.17 -2.54
CA ASP A 506 77.71 1.38 -3.50
C ASP A 506 77.26 1.33 -4.98
N GLY A 507 76.03 0.86 -5.22
CA GLY A 507 75.40 0.76 -6.54
C GLY A 507 75.56 -0.61 -7.23
N VAL A 508 76.11 -1.61 -6.55
CA VAL A 508 76.12 -3.02 -6.98
C VAL A 508 75.14 -3.79 -6.08
N GLY A 509 74.29 -4.62 -6.68
CA GLY A 509 73.32 -5.39 -5.90
C GLY A 509 73.97 -6.49 -5.07
N ASP A 510 73.41 -6.77 -3.89
CA ASP A 510 73.94 -7.73 -2.91
C ASP A 510 74.18 -9.14 -3.51
N ASN A 511 73.49 -9.56 -4.58
CA ASN A 511 73.71 -10.87 -5.20
C ASN A 511 74.91 -10.88 -6.17
N ALA A 512 75.25 -9.73 -6.76
CA ALA A 512 76.40 -9.54 -7.64
C ALA A 512 77.64 -9.05 -6.88
N ASP A 513 77.47 -8.50 -5.69
CA ASP A 513 78.54 -7.97 -4.85
C ASP A 513 79.23 -9.08 -4.04
N ALA A 514 80.56 -9.17 -4.17
CA ALA A 514 81.38 -10.07 -3.37
C ALA A 514 81.49 -9.63 -1.89
N PHE A 515 81.30 -8.34 -1.60
CA PHE A 515 81.36 -7.74 -0.26
C PHE A 515 80.14 -6.83 0.03
N PRO A 516 78.91 -7.38 0.18
CA PRO A 516 77.64 -6.62 0.29
C PRO A 516 77.47 -5.67 1.48
N ASN A 517 78.49 -5.45 2.30
CA ASN A 517 78.43 -4.55 3.45
C ASN A 517 79.65 -3.62 3.52
N ASP A 518 80.51 -3.62 2.49
CA ASP A 518 81.68 -2.76 2.37
C ASP A 518 81.58 -1.90 1.10
N PRO A 519 81.16 -0.63 1.21
CA PRO A 519 80.89 0.23 0.05
C PRO A 519 82.15 0.65 -0.71
N THR A 520 83.30 0.09 -0.35
CA THR A 520 84.58 0.32 -1.03
C THR A 520 85.06 -0.89 -1.83
N GLU A 521 84.37 -2.03 -1.77
CA GLU A 521 84.76 -3.27 -2.45
C GLU A 521 83.55 -3.96 -3.07
N ALA A 522 83.57 -4.23 -4.38
CA ALA A 522 82.46 -4.91 -5.07
C ALA A 522 82.86 -6.22 -5.78
N LEU A 523 84.15 -6.39 -6.06
CA LEU A 523 84.69 -7.50 -6.85
C LEU A 523 85.79 -8.21 -6.06
N ASP A 524 85.83 -9.53 -6.20
CA ASP A 524 86.91 -10.41 -5.76
C ASP A 524 87.28 -11.29 -6.98
N SER A 525 88.14 -10.75 -7.83
CA SER A 525 88.41 -11.28 -9.16
C SER A 525 89.12 -12.64 -9.14
N ASP A 526 89.79 -12.99 -8.04
CA ASP A 526 90.50 -14.26 -7.88
C ASP A 526 89.95 -15.17 -6.76
N GLY A 527 89.07 -14.66 -5.90
CA GLY A 527 88.31 -15.41 -4.92
C GLY A 527 89.05 -15.66 -3.61
N ASP A 528 90.02 -14.82 -3.25
CA ASP A 528 90.83 -14.98 -2.03
C ASP A 528 90.22 -14.34 -0.76
N GLY A 529 89.16 -13.54 -0.94
CA GLY A 529 88.42 -12.86 0.12
C GLY A 529 88.94 -11.46 0.48
N VAL A 530 89.87 -10.88 -0.30
CA VAL A 530 90.24 -9.46 -0.26
C VAL A 530 89.66 -8.79 -1.52
N GLY A 531 88.99 -7.64 -1.35
CA GLY A 531 88.40 -6.96 -2.50
C GLY A 531 89.44 -6.35 -3.44
N ASP A 532 89.11 -6.34 -4.74
CA ASP A 532 90.00 -5.88 -5.82
C ASP A 532 90.58 -4.46 -5.59
N ASN A 533 89.91 -3.57 -4.83
CA ASN A 533 90.45 -2.23 -4.56
C ASN A 533 91.46 -2.21 -3.41
N ALA A 534 91.38 -3.17 -2.48
CA ALA A 534 92.31 -3.36 -1.37
C ALA A 534 93.44 -4.36 -1.71
N ASP A 535 93.24 -5.18 -2.74
CA ASP A 535 94.19 -6.18 -3.20
C ASP A 535 95.26 -5.57 -4.13
N ALA A 536 96.53 -5.75 -3.77
CA ALA A 536 97.66 -5.35 -4.61
C ALA A 536 97.83 -6.23 -5.87
N PHE A 537 97.32 -7.46 -5.85
CA PHE A 537 97.34 -8.43 -6.95
C PHE A 537 95.98 -9.09 -7.24
N PRO A 538 94.96 -8.34 -7.73
CA PRO A 538 93.56 -8.81 -7.93
C PRO A 538 93.31 -9.98 -8.89
N GLY A 539 94.35 -10.63 -9.40
CA GLY A 539 94.25 -11.79 -10.30
C GLY A 539 95.06 -13.00 -9.81
N ASN A 540 95.57 -12.96 -8.59
CA ASN A 540 96.37 -14.01 -7.98
C ASN A 540 95.91 -14.31 -6.55
N ALA A 541 95.04 -15.32 -6.42
CA ALA A 541 94.44 -15.72 -5.15
C ALA A 541 95.41 -16.22 -4.05
N ASN A 542 96.72 -16.18 -4.29
CA ASN A 542 97.74 -16.49 -3.31
C ASN A 542 98.49 -15.25 -2.83
N GLU A 543 98.17 -14.04 -3.33
CA GLU A 543 98.87 -12.80 -3.00
C GLU A 543 97.89 -11.64 -2.90
N SER A 544 97.79 -11.04 -1.71
CA SER A 544 96.84 -9.94 -1.47
C SER A 544 97.50 -8.63 -1.02
N ALA A 545 98.81 -8.64 -0.79
CA ALA A 545 99.56 -7.53 -0.19
C ALA A 545 100.95 -7.38 -0.83
N ASP A 546 101.37 -6.14 -0.99
CA ASP A 546 102.71 -5.71 -1.41
C ASP A 546 103.14 -4.60 -0.45
N ARG A 547 103.72 -4.98 0.70
CA ARG A 547 103.92 -4.04 1.82
C ARG A 547 104.93 -2.95 1.50
N ASP A 548 105.90 -3.21 0.64
CA ASP A 548 106.96 -2.28 0.27
C ASP A 548 106.81 -1.71 -1.15
N ASN A 549 105.82 -2.20 -1.92
CA ASN A 549 105.44 -1.77 -3.26
C ASN A 549 106.52 -2.04 -4.33
N ASP A 550 107.23 -3.16 -4.22
CA ASP A 550 108.27 -3.58 -5.17
C ASP A 550 107.72 -4.35 -6.39
N GLY A 551 106.45 -4.80 -6.32
CA GLY A 551 105.74 -5.53 -7.36
C GLY A 551 105.80 -7.05 -7.24
N VAL A 552 106.40 -7.60 -6.18
CA VAL A 552 106.34 -9.01 -5.78
C VAL A 552 105.42 -9.15 -4.57
N GLY A 553 104.54 -10.14 -4.58
CA GLY A 553 103.58 -10.32 -3.49
C GLY A 553 104.26 -10.82 -2.21
N ASP A 554 103.79 -10.34 -1.06
CA ASP A 554 104.33 -10.64 0.27
C ASP A 554 104.53 -12.14 0.56
N ASN A 555 103.76 -13.06 -0.05
CA ASN A 555 103.91 -14.51 0.19
C ASN A 555 105.02 -15.15 -0.68
N GLU A 556 105.32 -14.57 -1.84
CA GLU A 556 106.41 -14.96 -2.75
C GLU A 556 107.69 -14.15 -2.52
N ASP A 557 107.60 -13.02 -1.83
CA ASP A 557 108.73 -12.16 -1.48
C ASP A 557 109.50 -12.69 -0.24
N ALA A 558 110.81 -12.93 -0.41
CA ALA A 558 111.70 -13.29 0.67
C ALA A 558 111.97 -12.12 1.65
N PHE A 559 111.79 -10.88 1.20
CA PHE A 559 112.00 -9.64 1.96
C PHE A 559 110.81 -8.64 1.87
N PRO A 560 109.60 -9.00 2.37
CA PRO A 560 108.35 -8.22 2.18
C PRO A 560 108.26 -6.80 2.77
N ASP A 561 109.36 -6.24 3.28
CA ASP A 561 109.41 -4.89 3.83
C ASP A 561 110.61 -4.08 3.24
N ASP A 562 111.33 -4.61 2.23
CA ASP A 562 112.47 -4.00 1.55
C ASP A 562 112.32 -3.98 0.02
N ALA A 563 111.78 -2.87 -0.51
CA ALA A 563 111.45 -2.72 -1.92
C ALA A 563 112.63 -2.77 -2.92
N THR A 564 113.84 -3.05 -2.45
CA THR A 564 115.02 -3.25 -3.28
C THR A 564 115.37 -4.72 -3.49
N GLU A 565 114.74 -5.64 -2.77
CA GLU A 565 115.08 -7.06 -2.74
C GLU A 565 113.84 -7.94 -2.71
N SER A 566 113.73 -8.91 -3.63
CA SER A 566 112.62 -9.88 -3.60
C SER A 566 113.00 -11.35 -3.80
N GLU A 567 114.25 -11.62 -4.20
CA GLU A 567 114.78 -12.98 -4.34
C GLU A 567 115.90 -13.25 -3.32
N ASP A 568 115.87 -14.42 -2.67
CA ASP A 568 117.00 -14.97 -1.89
C ASP A 568 117.49 -16.24 -2.59
N ALA A 569 118.41 -16.08 -3.55
CA ALA A 569 118.80 -17.15 -4.46
C ALA A 569 119.55 -18.31 -3.79
N ASP A 570 120.21 -18.08 -2.65
CA ASP A 570 120.98 -19.08 -1.92
C ASP A 570 120.51 -19.33 -0.47
N GLY A 571 119.50 -18.59 0.00
CA GLY A 571 118.83 -18.79 1.28
C GLY A 571 119.62 -18.22 2.46
N ASP A 572 120.50 -17.26 2.22
CA ASP A 572 121.40 -16.71 3.24
C ASP A 572 120.81 -15.52 4.02
N GLY A 573 119.65 -15.02 3.59
CA GLY A 573 118.94 -13.91 4.20
C GLY A 573 119.41 -12.52 3.73
N TYR A 574 120.15 -12.44 2.61
CA TYR A 574 120.42 -11.21 1.87
C TYR A 574 119.81 -11.28 0.46
N GLY A 575 119.27 -10.15 -0.01
CA GLY A 575 118.61 -10.11 -1.31
C GLY A 575 119.57 -10.17 -2.49
N ALA A 576 119.11 -10.77 -3.60
CA ALA A 576 119.88 -11.00 -4.82
C ALA A 576 119.67 -9.93 -5.91
N ASN A 577 118.76 -8.97 -5.73
CA ASN A 577 118.34 -8.00 -6.74
C ASN A 577 119.23 -6.75 -6.72
N THR A 578 119.62 -6.26 -5.54
CA THR A 578 120.70 -5.28 -5.39
C THR A 578 121.99 -6.02 -5.09
N ALA A 579 123.13 -5.47 -5.51
CA ALA A 579 124.41 -6.18 -5.46
C ALA A 579 124.73 -6.70 -4.05
N ASP A 580 124.54 -8.01 -3.88
CA ASP A 580 124.95 -8.78 -2.71
C ASP A 580 126.39 -8.38 -2.34
N PRO A 581 126.63 -7.88 -1.11
CA PRO A 581 127.97 -7.51 -0.68
C PRO A 581 129.00 -8.66 -0.72
N ASP A 582 128.57 -9.91 -0.97
CA ASP A 582 129.43 -11.10 -1.08
C ASP A 582 129.28 -11.91 -2.42
N ASP A 583 129.06 -11.25 -3.57
CA ASP A 583 129.02 -11.80 -4.97
C ASP A 583 130.26 -12.64 -5.43
N ALA A 584 131.24 -12.95 -4.56
CA ALA A 584 132.55 -13.47 -4.98
C ALA A 584 133.04 -14.81 -4.40
N ASP A 585 132.41 -15.50 -3.43
CA ASP A 585 132.84 -16.88 -3.10
C ASP A 585 131.84 -17.77 -2.31
N PRO A 586 131.00 -18.58 -3.00
CA PRO A 586 130.01 -19.47 -2.37
C PRO A 586 130.60 -20.79 -1.85
N CYS A 587 131.75 -20.79 -1.15
CA CYS A 587 132.22 -21.78 -0.15
C CYS A 587 133.76 -22.00 -0.18
N ASN A 588 134.53 -21.42 0.78
CA ASN A 588 135.48 -22.14 1.69
C ASN A 588 136.48 -21.20 2.44
N PRO A 589 136.57 -21.23 3.79
CA PRO A 589 137.39 -20.30 4.60
C PRO A 589 138.89 -20.66 4.72
N ASP A 590 139.80 -19.69 4.51
CA ASP A 590 141.25 -19.91 4.62
C ASP A 590 141.81 -19.64 6.04
N THR A 591 142.46 -20.67 6.58
CA THR A 591 143.19 -20.72 7.85
C THR A 591 144.70 -20.66 7.60
N ASN A 592 145.36 -19.50 7.81
CA ASN A 592 146.74 -19.29 8.34
C ASN A 592 147.28 -17.86 8.00
N ALA A 593 146.93 -16.82 8.78
CA ALA A 593 147.67 -16.27 9.95
C ALA A 593 148.74 -15.17 9.60
N PRO A 594 148.91 -14.10 10.44
CA PRO A 594 149.33 -14.27 11.82
C PRO A 594 148.40 -13.65 12.89
N SER A 595 148.36 -14.34 14.02
CA SER A 595 147.69 -14.01 15.28
C SER A 595 148.48 -13.03 16.18
N CYS A 596 147.79 -12.56 17.25
CA CYS A 596 148.24 -11.82 18.46
C CYS A 596 148.03 -10.29 18.39
N THR A 597 147.44 -9.58 19.38
CA THR A 597 147.19 -9.91 20.80
C THR A 597 146.24 -8.92 21.46
N THR A 598 145.72 -9.37 22.60
CA THR A 598 144.93 -8.77 23.69
C THR A 598 145.23 -7.34 24.16
N GLU A 599 144.16 -6.71 24.65
CA GLU A 599 144.03 -5.56 25.58
C GLU A 599 143.58 -4.21 24.98
N THR A 600 142.31 -3.88 25.21
CA THR A 600 141.77 -2.51 25.28
C THR A 600 142.50 -1.69 26.33
N PRO A 601 142.72 -0.38 26.08
CA PRO A 601 142.09 0.59 26.99
C PRO A 601 141.59 1.86 26.30
N GLY A 602 140.30 2.13 26.50
CA GLY A 602 139.82 3.37 27.12
C GLY A 602 140.02 4.71 26.40
N ALA A 603 138.89 5.24 25.91
CA ALA A 603 138.46 6.65 25.94
C ALA A 603 139.36 7.66 25.18
N VAL A 604 138.95 8.85 24.74
CA VAL A 604 138.14 9.91 25.34
C VAL A 604 137.80 10.92 24.21
N TRP A 605 136.52 11.31 24.12
CA TRP A 605 135.91 12.62 23.82
C TRP A 605 136.60 13.77 23.02
N ASN A 606 135.69 14.53 22.37
CA ASN A 606 135.70 15.95 21.92
C ASN A 606 136.18 16.19 20.47
N GLU A 607 135.58 17.05 19.64
CA GLU A 607 134.94 18.35 19.90
C GLU A 607 134.21 18.85 18.62
N PHE A 608 132.99 19.42 18.77
CA PHE A 608 132.34 20.52 17.98
C PHE A 608 132.13 20.34 16.45
N ASP A 609 131.03 20.78 15.83
CA ASP A 609 130.39 22.10 15.95
C ASP A 609 128.90 22.05 15.57
N TRP A 610 128.10 22.83 16.29
CA TRP A 610 126.76 23.25 15.87
C TRP A 610 126.90 24.34 14.79
N ASP A 611 126.01 24.38 13.79
CA ASP A 611 125.47 25.68 13.36
C ASP A 611 124.07 25.57 12.73
N GLU A 612 123.08 26.11 13.45
CA GLU A 612 121.82 26.64 12.92
C GLU A 612 122.09 28.02 12.31
N ALA A 613 122.10 28.16 10.97
CA ALA A 613 121.70 29.43 10.32
C ALA A 613 121.73 29.33 8.78
N ASN A 614 120.56 29.16 8.16
CA ASN A 614 119.92 30.26 7.42
C ASN A 614 118.58 29.81 6.84
N TRP A 615 117.53 30.21 7.56
CA TRP A 615 116.17 30.41 7.08
C TRP A 615 116.10 31.47 5.97
N GLN A 616 115.20 31.25 4.99
CA GLN A 616 114.11 32.18 4.70
C GLN A 616 112.81 31.40 4.52
#